data_AF-A0A9E6JPT5-F1
#
_entry.id   AF-A0A9E6JPT5-F1
#
_cell.length_a   1.000
_cell.length_b   1.000
_cell.length_c   1.000
_cell.angle_alpha   90.00
_cell.angle_beta   90.00
_cell.angle_gamma   90.00
#
_symmetry.space_group_name_H-M   'P 1'
#
loop_
_entity.id
_entity.type
_entity.pdbx_description
1 polymer ?
#
loop_
_entity_poly.entity_id
_entity_poly.type
_entity_poly.pdbx_seq_one_letter_code
_entity_poly.pdbx_strand_id
1 'polypeptide(L)'
;MKQLKCLLFLVVFSFPAIVFADLTGKWSCNDGGTYYMRQLGKEVFWIGERSPMNPSWSNTASGHIDGNQIILRWADVPKGQITSDGILILRMDSPNRATATYKTGGFGGSVWTRP
;
A
#
# COMPACT_ATOMS: atom_id res chain seq x y z
N MET A 1 54.68 34.43 -8.08
CA MET A 1 53.28 34.32 -8.55
C MET A 1 52.80 32.90 -8.30
N LYS A 2 52.06 32.68 -7.20
CA LYS A 2 51.62 31.34 -6.75
C LYS A 2 50.26 31.04 -7.38
N GLN A 3 50.20 30.01 -8.23
CA GLN A 3 48.96 29.51 -8.83
C GLN A 3 48.14 28.78 -7.76
N LEU A 4 47.00 29.37 -7.37
CA LEU A 4 46.05 28.75 -6.44
C LEU A 4 45.14 27.81 -7.25
N LYS A 5 45.42 26.51 -7.22
CA LYS A 5 44.53 25.48 -7.77
C LYS A 5 43.31 25.37 -6.85
N CYS A 6 42.19 25.94 -7.28
CA CYS A 6 40.89 25.78 -6.64
C CYS A 6 40.39 24.36 -6.92
N LEU A 7 40.62 23.44 -5.98
CA LEU A 7 40.16 22.07 -6.06
C LEU A 7 38.65 22.05 -5.72
N LEU A 8 37.81 21.86 -6.73
CA LEU A 8 36.36 21.73 -6.54
C LEU A 8 36.07 20.34 -5.95
N PHE A 9 35.83 20.25 -4.65
CA PHE A 9 35.37 19.02 -4.01
C PHE A 9 33.87 18.83 -4.30
N LEU A 10 33.54 17.92 -5.21
CA LEU A 10 32.17 17.52 -5.45
C LEU A 10 31.73 16.61 -4.30
N VAL A 11 31.06 17.17 -3.29
CA VAL A 11 30.48 16.38 -2.19
C VAL A 11 29.21 15.72 -2.70
N VAL A 12 29.32 14.45 -3.11
CA VAL A 12 28.17 13.61 -3.46
C VAL A 12 27.51 13.18 -2.15
N PHE A 13 26.46 13.90 -1.73
CA PHE A 13 25.58 13.42 -0.65
C PHE A 13 24.78 12.23 -1.17
N SER A 14 25.22 11.02 -0.82
CA SER A 14 24.40 9.82 -0.90
C SER A 14 23.29 9.94 0.15
N PHE A 15 22.14 10.47 -0.25
CA PHE A 15 20.93 10.29 0.55
C PHE A 15 20.57 8.80 0.45
N PRO A 16 20.49 8.07 1.57
CA PRO A 16 19.94 6.72 1.52
C PRO A 16 18.52 6.84 0.96
N ALA A 17 18.33 6.37 -0.27
CA ALA A 17 16.99 6.14 -0.78
C ALA A 17 16.39 5.07 0.14
N ILE A 18 15.35 5.44 0.89
CA ILE A 18 14.50 4.44 1.53
C ILE A 18 13.84 3.69 0.37
N VAL A 19 14.42 2.54 0.02
CA VAL A 19 13.82 1.63 -0.95
C VAL A 19 12.64 1.00 -0.24
N PHE A 20 11.46 1.58 -0.46
CA PHE A 20 10.22 0.91 -0.10
C PHE A 20 10.15 -0.40 -0.87
N ALA A 21 9.77 -1.47 -0.17
CA ALA A 21 9.42 -2.70 -0.84
C ALA A 21 8.32 -2.39 -1.87
N ASP A 22 8.49 -2.82 -3.11
CA ASP A 22 7.43 -2.73 -4.11
C ASP A 22 6.26 -3.59 -3.62
N LEU A 23 5.15 -2.94 -3.31
CA LEU A 23 3.95 -3.58 -2.78
C LEU A 23 3.06 -4.16 -3.90
N THR A 24 3.40 -3.91 -5.16
CA THR A 24 2.66 -4.42 -6.31
C THR A 24 2.58 -5.94 -6.26
N GLY A 25 1.38 -6.47 -6.45
CA GLY A 25 1.15 -7.90 -6.51
C GLY A 25 -0.16 -8.34 -5.91
N LYS A 26 -0.31 -9.66 -5.81
CA LYS A 26 -1.47 -10.30 -5.22
C LYS A 26 -1.22 -10.53 -3.73
N TRP A 27 -2.14 -10.06 -2.91
CA TRP A 27 -2.16 -10.22 -1.47
C TRP A 27 -3.39 -11.04 -1.05
N SER A 28 -3.21 -11.91 -0.09
CA SER A 28 -4.29 -12.60 0.62
C SER A 28 -4.57 -11.88 1.93
N CYS A 29 -5.82 -11.85 2.38
CA CYS A 29 -6.16 -11.31 3.69
C CYS A 29 -6.90 -12.35 4.55
N ASN A 30 -6.86 -12.15 5.86
CA ASN A 30 -7.52 -13.03 6.84
C ASN A 30 -9.06 -12.95 6.84
N ASP A 31 -9.68 -12.08 6.03
CA ASP A 31 -11.11 -12.08 5.71
C ASP A 31 -11.49 -13.08 4.59
N GLY A 32 -10.50 -13.82 4.07
CA GLY A 32 -10.65 -14.74 2.95
C GLY A 32 -10.67 -14.06 1.58
N GLY A 33 -10.38 -12.76 1.53
CA GLY A 33 -10.31 -11.96 0.32
C GLY A 33 -8.96 -12.00 -0.38
N THR A 34 -9.01 -11.76 -1.69
CA THR A 34 -7.84 -11.51 -2.54
C THR A 34 -7.79 -10.03 -2.89
N TYR A 35 -6.59 -9.45 -2.79
CA TYR A 35 -6.31 -8.04 -3.04
C TYR A 35 -5.25 -7.90 -4.11
N TYR A 36 -5.57 -7.19 -5.19
CA TYR A 36 -4.67 -6.90 -6.31
C TYR A 36 -4.11 -5.50 -6.12
N MET A 37 -2.95 -5.39 -5.49
CA MET A 37 -2.33 -4.12 -5.15
C MET A 37 -1.42 -3.64 -6.26
N ARG A 38 -1.46 -2.34 -6.56
CA ARG A 38 -0.54 -1.65 -7.46
C ARG A 38 0.05 -0.44 -6.75
N GLN A 39 1.38 -0.35 -6.76
CA GLN A 39 2.10 0.82 -6.28
C GLN A 39 2.67 1.63 -7.45
N LEU A 40 2.54 2.95 -7.40
CA LEU A 40 3.16 3.91 -8.31
C LEU A 40 3.86 5.00 -7.47
N GLY A 41 5.16 4.85 -7.24
CA GLY A 41 5.89 5.71 -6.31
C GLY A 41 5.31 5.59 -4.89
N LYS A 42 4.70 6.66 -4.38
CA LYS A 42 3.98 6.65 -3.09
C LYS A 42 2.50 6.32 -3.22
N GLU A 43 1.92 6.33 -4.41
CA GLU A 43 0.51 6.04 -4.61
C GLU A 43 0.26 4.54 -4.56
N VAL A 44 -0.84 4.14 -3.94
CA VAL A 44 -1.29 2.75 -3.85
C VAL A 44 -2.74 2.66 -4.29
N PHE A 45 -3.02 1.65 -5.09
CA PHE A 45 -4.36 1.29 -5.55
C PHE A 45 -4.59 -0.19 -5.29
N TRP A 46 -5.84 -0.58 -5.04
CA TRP A 46 -6.20 -1.99 -5.14
C TRP A 46 -7.62 -2.22 -5.66
N ILE A 47 -7.85 -3.48 -6.02
CA ILE A 47 -9.16 -4.11 -6.01
C ILE A 47 -9.10 -5.27 -5.02
N GLY A 48 -10.07 -5.35 -4.12
CA GLY A 48 -10.30 -6.46 -3.19
C GLY A 48 -11.57 -7.22 -3.57
N GLU A 49 -11.55 -8.54 -3.43
CA GLU A 49 -12.73 -9.37 -3.66
C GLU A 49 -12.74 -10.65 -2.82
N ARG A 50 -13.95 -11.08 -2.40
CA ARG A 50 -14.13 -12.34 -1.68
C ARG A 50 -13.97 -13.57 -2.58
N SER A 51 -14.38 -13.45 -3.83
CA SER A 51 -14.32 -14.48 -4.87
C SER A 51 -14.35 -13.84 -6.26
N PRO A 52 -13.83 -14.51 -7.30
CA PRO A 52 -13.84 -13.98 -8.65
C PRO A 52 -15.25 -13.83 -9.23
N MET A 53 -16.15 -14.76 -8.89
CA MET A 53 -17.53 -14.83 -9.35
C MET A 53 -18.50 -14.58 -8.19
N ASN A 54 -19.52 -13.73 -8.43
CA ASN A 54 -20.60 -13.39 -7.51
C ASN A 54 -20.16 -13.23 -6.03
N PRO A 55 -19.15 -12.40 -5.73
CA PRO A 55 -18.69 -12.25 -4.36
C PRO A 55 -19.74 -11.56 -3.49
N SER A 56 -19.77 -11.88 -2.20
CA SER A 56 -20.59 -11.14 -1.24
C SER A 56 -20.17 -9.67 -1.16
N TRP A 57 -18.86 -9.40 -1.29
CA TRP A 57 -18.28 -8.07 -1.31
C TRP A 57 -17.12 -7.98 -2.30
N SER A 58 -16.93 -6.80 -2.87
CA SER A 58 -15.74 -6.41 -3.62
C SER A 58 -15.54 -4.91 -3.43
N ASN A 59 -14.30 -4.47 -3.25
CA ASN A 59 -13.99 -3.06 -3.04
C ASN A 59 -12.84 -2.60 -3.92
N THR A 60 -12.73 -1.28 -4.06
CA THR A 60 -11.52 -0.61 -4.51
C THR A 60 -10.99 0.28 -3.39
N ALA A 61 -9.70 0.52 -3.39
CA ALA A 61 -9.09 1.52 -2.53
C ALA A 61 -8.00 2.27 -3.27
N SER A 62 -7.78 3.51 -2.86
CA SER A 62 -6.65 4.32 -3.30
C SER A 62 -6.13 5.17 -2.16
N GLY A 63 -4.85 5.52 -2.22
CA GLY A 63 -4.22 6.35 -1.22
C GLY A 63 -2.71 6.37 -1.39
N HIS A 64 -1.97 6.50 -0.28
CA HIS A 64 -0.53 6.68 -0.34
C HIS A 64 0.23 6.02 0.82
N ILE A 65 1.52 5.84 0.59
CA ILE A 65 2.49 5.38 1.58
C ILE A 65 3.05 6.59 2.33
N ASP A 66 2.99 6.53 3.66
CA ASP A 66 3.65 7.48 4.57
C ASP A 66 4.39 6.72 5.67
N GLY A 67 5.72 6.88 5.73
CA GLY A 67 6.57 6.04 6.58
C GLY A 67 6.29 4.56 6.34
N ASN A 68 6.06 3.78 7.38
CA ASN A 68 5.71 2.36 7.27
C ASN A 68 4.19 2.10 7.15
N GLN A 69 3.39 3.12 6.83
CA GLN A 69 1.94 3.02 6.73
C GLN A 69 1.47 3.16 5.28
N ILE A 70 0.35 2.51 4.98
CA ILE A 70 -0.45 2.73 3.77
C ILE A 70 -1.79 3.31 4.23
N ILE A 71 -2.06 4.55 3.84
CA ILE A 71 -3.28 5.27 4.21
C ILE A 71 -4.20 5.25 2.99
N LEU A 72 -5.37 4.62 3.12
CA LEU A 72 -6.30 4.34 2.04
C LEU A 72 -7.70 4.89 2.33
N ARG A 73 -8.37 5.40 1.30
CA ARG A 73 -9.84 5.47 1.23
C ARG A 73 -10.33 4.30 0.39
N TRP A 74 -11.36 3.61 0.85
CA TRP A 74 -11.92 2.44 0.19
C TRP A 74 -13.45 2.56 0.05
N ALA A 75 -14.00 1.86 -0.95
CA ALA A 75 -15.43 1.71 -1.13
C ALA A 75 -15.74 0.36 -1.76
N ASP A 76 -16.79 -0.30 -1.30
CA ASP A 76 -17.38 -1.45 -1.99
C ASP A 76 -17.97 -1.01 -3.34
N VAL A 77 -17.85 -1.89 -4.33
CA VAL A 77 -18.32 -1.68 -5.71
C VAL A 77 -19.37 -2.72 -6.07
N PRO A 78 -20.30 -2.44 -7.02
CA PRO A 78 -21.45 -3.30 -7.32
C PRO A 78 -21.10 -4.59 -8.09
N LYS A 79 -19.90 -5.13 -7.86
CA LYS A 79 -19.57 -6.54 -8.13
C LYS A 79 -20.09 -7.44 -7.00
N GLY A 80 -20.17 -6.92 -5.78
CA GLY A 80 -20.80 -7.59 -4.64
C GLY A 80 -22.10 -6.92 -4.19
N GLN A 81 -22.64 -7.37 -3.05
CA GLN A 81 -23.91 -6.84 -2.50
C GLN A 81 -23.71 -5.80 -1.40
N ILE A 82 -22.54 -5.80 -0.74
CA ILE A 82 -22.18 -4.78 0.26
C ILE A 82 -21.84 -3.47 -0.46
N THR A 83 -22.19 -2.34 0.15
CA THR A 83 -22.04 -0.98 -0.40
C THR A 83 -21.40 -0.01 0.61
N SER A 84 -20.54 -0.52 1.51
CA SER A 84 -19.88 0.28 2.54
C SER A 84 -18.68 1.04 1.99
N ASP A 85 -18.25 2.07 2.72
CA ASP A 85 -17.02 2.81 2.42
C ASP A 85 -16.34 3.32 3.69
N GLY A 86 -15.07 3.71 3.57
CA GLY A 86 -14.38 4.30 4.70
C GLY A 86 -12.88 4.52 4.49
N ILE A 87 -12.18 4.58 5.62
CA ILE A 87 -10.74 4.76 5.71
C ILE A 87 -10.13 3.48 6.26
N LEU A 88 -8.97 3.13 5.72
CA LEU A 88 -8.17 1.98 6.13
C LEU A 88 -6.71 2.42 6.23
N ILE A 89 -6.09 2.19 7.39
CA ILE A 89 -4.66 2.41 7.58
C ILE A 89 -4.00 1.07 7.86
N LEU A 90 -3.08 0.69 6.98
CA LEU A 90 -2.26 -0.50 7.12
C LEU A 90 -0.88 -0.11 7.63
N ARG A 91 -0.31 -0.88 8.54
CA ARG A 91 1.11 -0.80 8.89
C ARG A 91 1.84 -1.99 8.27
N MET A 92 2.94 -1.72 7.58
CA MET A 92 3.84 -2.76 7.09
C MET A 92 4.60 -3.38 8.27
N ASP A 93 4.44 -4.68 8.47
CA ASP A 93 5.22 -5.47 9.43
C ASP A 93 6.53 -5.98 8.81
N SER A 94 6.46 -6.33 7.54
CA SER A 94 7.56 -6.77 6.70
C SER A 94 7.21 -6.48 5.22
N PRO A 95 8.13 -6.66 4.27
CA PRO A 95 7.82 -6.50 2.84
C PRO A 95 6.65 -7.35 2.34
N ASN A 96 6.30 -8.44 3.05
CA ASN A 96 5.28 -9.41 2.65
C ASN A 96 4.13 -9.55 3.66
N ARG A 97 4.06 -8.67 4.67
CA ARG A 97 3.00 -8.68 5.68
C ARG A 97 2.60 -7.27 6.11
N ALA A 98 1.29 -7.02 6.11
CA ALA A 98 0.71 -5.79 6.62
C ALA A 98 -0.43 -6.08 7.59
N THR A 99 -0.60 -5.21 8.59
CA THR A 99 -1.68 -5.31 9.59
C THR A 99 -2.50 -4.02 9.59
N ALA A 100 -3.83 -4.11 9.61
CA ALA A 100 -4.69 -2.94 9.80
C ALA A 100 -4.52 -2.37 11.21
N THR A 101 -4.32 -1.06 11.28
CA THR A 101 -4.19 -0.31 12.54
C THR A 101 -5.37 0.63 12.77
N TYR A 102 -6.09 0.99 11.71
CA TYR A 102 -7.30 1.81 11.78
C TYR A 102 -8.27 1.41 10.67
N LYS A 103 -9.56 1.32 10.99
CA LYS A 103 -10.64 0.91 10.08
C LYS A 103 -11.93 1.66 10.40
N THR A 104 -12.59 2.21 9.39
CA THR A 104 -13.99 2.67 9.47
C THR A 104 -14.86 1.90 8.46
N GLY A 105 -16.17 2.14 8.45
CA GLY A 105 -17.08 1.54 7.45
C GLY A 105 -17.34 0.04 7.61
N GLY A 106 -16.83 -0.59 8.67
CA GLY A 106 -17.00 -2.03 8.91
C GLY A 106 -16.05 -2.93 8.11
N PHE A 107 -14.89 -2.42 7.67
CA PHE A 107 -13.93 -3.19 6.88
C PHE A 107 -13.47 -4.48 7.59
N GLY A 108 -13.65 -5.64 6.92
CA GLY A 108 -13.43 -6.96 7.50
C GLY A 108 -11.96 -7.34 7.67
N GLY A 109 -11.14 -7.15 6.62
CA GLY A 109 -9.73 -7.53 6.60
C GLY A 109 -8.89 -6.88 7.70
N SER A 110 -7.89 -7.61 8.20
CA SER A 110 -7.01 -7.13 9.27
C SER A 110 -5.54 -7.52 9.10
N VAL A 111 -5.23 -8.61 8.39
CA VAL A 111 -3.84 -9.04 8.13
C VAL A 111 -3.71 -9.46 6.67
N TRP A 112 -2.82 -8.81 5.94
CA TRP A 112 -2.49 -9.11 4.55
C TRP A 112 -1.15 -9.81 4.47
N THR A 113 -1.07 -10.84 3.63
CA THR A 113 0.16 -11.58 3.34
C THR A 113 0.32 -11.81 1.84
N ARG A 114 1.57 -11.89 1.38
CA ARG A 114 1.92 -12.37 0.04
C ARG A 114 3.10 -13.35 0.12
N PRO A 115 3.33 -14.18 -0.92
CA PRO A 115 4.48 -15.09 -0.98
C PRO A 115 5.83 -14.37 -0.82
#